data_AF-A0A1L8SYS9-F1
#
_entry.id   AF-A0A1L8SYS9-F1
#
_cell.length_a   1.000
_cell.length_b   1.000
_cell.length_c   1.000
_cell.angle_alpha   90.00
_cell.angle_beta   90.00
_cell.angle_gamma   90.00
#
_symmetry.space_group_name_H-M   'P 1'
#
loop_
_entity.id
_entity.type
_entity.pdbx_description
1 polymer ?
#
loop_
_entity_poly.entity_id
_entity_poly.type
_entity_poly.pdbx_seq_one_letter_code
_entity_poly.pdbx_strand_id
1 'polypeptide(L)'
;MGAKIKELLVLPSLREAEVLTGHNNLNQTVTSLSFLEIADMEYCEEHFELNEYHTGELALTSFFSIREDIDKQCATICQLQRMGGIGIILYNVGTVLPRVAPKF
;
A
#
# COMPACT_ATOMS: atom_id res chain seq x y z
N MET A 1 9.82 -15.22 10.30
CA MET A 1 10.88 -14.21 10.22
C MET A 1 10.33 -13.04 9.42
N GLY A 2 10.50 -11.80 9.88
CA GLY A 2 10.06 -10.60 9.19
C GLY A 2 11.16 -9.54 9.22
N ALA A 3 11.03 -8.51 8.39
CA ALA A 3 11.99 -7.41 8.28
C ALA A 3 11.31 -6.09 8.68
N LYS A 4 12.06 -5.14 9.22
CA LYS A 4 11.50 -3.82 9.55
C LYS A 4 11.31 -2.99 8.27
N ILE A 5 10.30 -2.12 8.23
CA ILE A 5 10.09 -1.22 7.09
C ILE A 5 11.36 -0.45 6.74
N LYS A 6 12.09 0.08 7.74
CA LYS A 6 13.37 0.76 7.52
C LYS A 6 14.46 -0.11 6.88
N GLU A 7 14.42 -1.42 7.08
CA GLU A 7 15.35 -2.37 6.47
C GLU A 7 14.95 -2.67 5.03
N LEU A 8 13.66 -2.57 4.69
CA LEU A 8 13.19 -2.66 3.31
C LEU A 8 13.64 -1.44 2.48
N LEU A 9 13.62 -0.23 3.06
CA LEU A 9 14.01 1.01 2.37
C LEU A 9 15.49 1.05 1.95
N VAL A 10 16.36 0.23 2.54
CA VAL A 10 17.78 0.11 2.13
C VAL A 10 18.00 -0.95 1.05
N LEU A 11 16.98 -1.73 0.69
CA LEU A 11 17.08 -2.70 -0.41
C LEU A 11 17.31 -1.99 -1.74
N PRO A 12 18.08 -2.58 -2.68
CA PRO A 12 18.33 -1.99 -3.99
C PRO A 12 17.05 -1.62 -4.75
N SER A 13 15.97 -2.39 -4.57
CA SER A 13 14.66 -2.17 -5.22
C SER A 13 13.86 -0.99 -4.64
N LEU A 14 14.16 -0.55 -3.42
CA LEU A 14 13.46 0.53 -2.72
C LEU A 14 14.39 1.70 -2.37
N ARG A 15 15.65 1.67 -2.83
CA ARG A 15 16.65 2.70 -2.53
C ARG A 15 16.21 4.11 -2.93
N GLU A 16 15.47 4.22 -4.02
CA GLU A 16 14.94 5.49 -4.54
C GLU A 16 13.50 5.75 -4.09
N ALA A 17 12.93 4.90 -3.23
CA ALA A 17 11.59 5.10 -2.71
C ALA A 17 11.57 6.24 -1.68
N GLU A 18 10.53 7.06 -1.74
CA GLU A 18 10.28 8.13 -0.78
C GLU A 18 9.17 7.73 0.20
N VAL A 19 9.39 7.96 1.49
CA VAL A 19 8.35 7.78 2.52
C VAL A 19 7.45 9.02 2.51
N LEU A 20 6.23 8.88 2.00
CA LEU A 20 5.27 9.99 1.95
C LEU A 20 4.52 10.20 3.28
N THR A 21 4.29 9.13 4.03
CA THR A 21 3.56 9.14 5.31
C THR A 21 4.08 8.06 6.26
N GLY A 22 3.68 8.09 7.53
CA GLY A 22 3.98 7.02 8.48
C GLY A 22 5.43 6.97 8.97
N HIS A 23 6.17 8.09 8.91
CA HIS A 23 7.57 8.19 9.37
C HIS A 23 7.82 7.65 10.79
N ASN A 24 6.81 7.73 11.67
CA ASN A 24 6.90 7.24 13.05
C ASN A 24 6.80 5.70 13.17
N ASN A 25 6.35 5.01 12.13
CA ASN A 25 6.07 3.56 12.14
C ASN A 25 7.11 2.72 11.38
N LEU A 26 8.25 3.30 10.98
CA LEU A 26 9.28 2.60 10.18
C LEU A 26 9.97 1.43 10.91
N ASN A 27 9.79 1.30 12.23
CA ASN A 27 10.29 0.18 13.03
C ASN A 27 9.34 -1.03 13.06
N GLN A 28 8.16 -0.94 12.45
CA GLN A 28 7.20 -2.02 12.36
C GLN A 28 7.74 -3.17 11.51
N THR A 29 7.46 -4.41 11.93
CA THR A 29 7.90 -5.63 11.25
C THR A 29 6.91 -5.99 10.15
N VAL A 30 7.42 -6.12 8.93
CA VAL A 30 6.75 -6.66 7.76
C VAL A 30 6.99 -8.17 7.73
N THR A 31 5.92 -8.95 7.63
CA THR A 31 5.93 -10.42 7.62
C THR A 31 5.47 -10.98 6.28
N SER A 32 4.68 -10.21 5.52
CA SER A 32 4.12 -10.60 4.23
C SER A 32 4.08 -9.41 3.28
N LEU A 33 4.19 -9.69 1.98
CA LEU A 33 3.97 -8.75 0.89
C LEU A 33 2.82 -9.26 0.03
N SER A 34 1.86 -8.39 -0.28
CA SER A 34 0.75 -8.71 -1.20
C SER A 34 0.69 -7.74 -2.36
N PHE A 35 0.07 -8.17 -3.45
CA PHE A 35 -0.14 -7.35 -4.64
C PHE A 35 -1.62 -7.01 -4.75
N LEU A 36 -1.91 -5.71 -4.88
CA LEU A 36 -3.25 -5.22 -5.15
C LEU A 36 -3.28 -4.70 -6.60
N GLU A 37 -3.60 -5.60 -7.53
CA GLU A 37 -3.71 -5.29 -8.97
C GLU A 37 -5.07 -4.71 -9.35
N ILE A 38 -6.15 -5.10 -8.67
CA ILE A 38 -7.50 -4.56 -8.86
C ILE A 38 -7.86 -3.76 -7.63
N ALA A 39 -7.81 -2.44 -7.75
CA ALA A 39 -8.11 -1.51 -6.66
C ALA A 39 -9.54 -0.94 -6.76
N ASP A 40 -10.45 -1.60 -7.48
CA ASP A 40 -11.87 -1.21 -7.46
C ASP A 40 -12.57 -1.88 -6.26
N MET A 41 -12.30 -1.33 -5.09
CA MET A 41 -12.76 -1.86 -3.80
C MET A 41 -14.29 -1.88 -3.64
N GLU A 42 -15.02 -1.15 -4.47
CA GLU A 42 -16.49 -1.20 -4.56
C GLU A 42 -16.99 -2.60 -4.99
N TYR A 43 -16.18 -3.36 -5.72
CA TYR A 43 -16.46 -4.76 -6.08
C TYR A 43 -15.96 -5.76 -5.00
N CYS A 44 -15.13 -5.30 -4.07
CA CYS A 44 -14.40 -6.14 -3.12
C CYS A 44 -15.08 -6.26 -1.75
N GLU A 45 -16.03 -5.39 -1.39
CA GLU A 45 -16.77 -5.50 -0.11
C GLU A 45 -17.52 -6.83 0.05
N GLU A 46 -17.95 -7.46 -1.04
CA GLU A 46 -18.65 -8.76 -1.00
C GLU A 46 -17.70 -9.97 -0.84
N HIS A 47 -16.41 -9.83 -1.15
CA HIS A 47 -15.51 -10.97 -1.32
C HIS A 47 -14.31 -11.02 -0.37
N PHE A 48 -14.01 -9.93 0.33
CA PHE A 48 -12.92 -9.91 1.30
C PHE A 48 -13.44 -10.12 2.72
N GLU A 49 -13.02 -11.21 3.36
CA GLU A 49 -13.32 -11.38 4.79
C GLU A 49 -12.55 -10.32 5.61
N LEU A 50 -13.23 -9.73 6.60
CA LEU A 50 -12.56 -8.96 7.64
C LEU A 50 -11.44 -9.86 8.23
N ASN A 51 -10.18 -9.40 8.19
CA ASN A 51 -8.95 -10.09 8.59
C ASN A 51 -8.22 -10.94 7.53
N GLU A 52 -8.44 -10.74 6.23
CA GLU A 52 -7.61 -11.41 5.21
C GLU A 52 -6.13 -11.03 5.26
N TYR A 53 -5.80 -9.82 5.72
CA TYR A 53 -4.40 -9.40 5.84
C TYR A 53 -3.82 -9.91 7.16
N HIS A 54 -2.74 -10.68 7.07
CA HIS A 54 -2.04 -11.19 8.24
C HIS A 54 -1.26 -10.07 8.96
N THR A 55 -1.00 -10.24 10.26
CA THR A 55 -0.21 -9.28 11.07
C THR A 55 1.12 -8.96 10.39
N GLY A 56 1.29 -7.71 9.93
CA GLY A 56 2.53 -7.24 9.31
C GLY A 56 2.53 -7.23 7.79
N GLU A 57 1.37 -7.14 7.15
CA GLU A 57 1.28 -7.20 5.69
C GLU A 57 1.39 -5.84 5.00
N LEU A 58 2.29 -5.75 4.02
CA LEU A 58 2.58 -4.55 3.25
C LEU A 58 2.16 -4.76 1.78
N ALA A 59 1.25 -3.92 1.30
CA ALA A 59 0.67 -4.08 -0.04
C ALA A 59 1.49 -3.33 -1.10
N LEU A 60 1.60 -3.90 -2.29
CA LEU A 60 2.20 -3.32 -3.49
C LEU A 60 1.07 -2.96 -4.47
N THR A 61 0.98 -1.70 -4.89
CA THR A 61 -0.03 -1.30 -5.87
C THR A 61 0.45 -0.14 -6.75
N SER A 62 -0.09 -0.06 -7.96
CA SER A 62 0.07 1.08 -8.86
C SER A 62 -1.21 1.90 -9.01
N PHE A 63 -2.30 1.47 -8.35
CA PHE A 63 -3.64 2.00 -8.55
C PHE A 63 -4.10 2.00 -10.00
N PHE A 64 -3.59 1.10 -10.85
CA PHE A 64 -3.84 1.13 -12.29
C PHE A 64 -5.32 1.30 -12.67
N SER A 65 -6.22 0.53 -12.04
CA SER A 65 -7.66 0.58 -12.32
C SER A 65 -8.36 1.86 -11.85
N ILE A 66 -7.81 2.55 -10.84
CA ILE A 66 -8.40 3.75 -10.20
C ILE A 66 -7.45 4.95 -10.27
N ARG A 67 -6.50 4.95 -11.22
CA ARG A 67 -5.38 5.92 -11.28
C ARG A 67 -5.82 7.38 -11.42
N GLU A 68 -7.05 7.60 -11.90
CA GLU A 68 -7.65 8.93 -12.12
C GLU A 68 -8.66 9.31 -11.01
N ASP A 69 -8.98 8.39 -10.10
CA ASP A 69 -9.98 8.59 -9.03
C ASP A 69 -9.31 8.60 -7.66
N ILE A 70 -9.08 9.81 -7.14
CA ILE A 70 -8.42 10.03 -5.85
C ILE A 70 -9.29 9.50 -4.69
N ASP A 71 -10.61 9.60 -4.79
CA ASP A 71 -11.52 9.18 -3.73
C ASP A 71 -11.50 7.66 -3.60
N LYS A 72 -11.53 6.93 -4.73
CA LYS A 72 -11.35 5.47 -4.74
C LYS A 72 -9.97 5.05 -4.21
N GLN A 73 -8.91 5.81 -4.51
CA GLN A 73 -7.57 5.52 -3.98
C GLN A 73 -7.57 5.64 -2.45
N CYS A 74 -8.17 6.69 -1.91
CA CYS A 74 -8.28 6.90 -0.47
C CYS A 74 -9.14 5.84 0.20
N ALA A 75 -10.30 5.49 -0.38
CA ALA A 75 -11.16 4.43 0.12
C ALA A 75 -10.40 3.10 0.19
N THR A 76 -9.60 2.79 -0.83
CA THR A 76 -8.75 1.59 -0.88
C THR A 76 -7.71 1.57 0.23
N ILE A 77 -7.01 2.69 0.47
CA ILE A 77 -6.05 2.81 1.58
C ILE A 77 -6.73 2.58 2.93
N CYS A 78 -7.88 3.21 3.14
CA CYS A 78 -8.67 3.06 4.37
C CYS A 78 -9.12 1.62 4.59
N GLN A 79 -9.55 0.92 3.55
CA GLN A 79 -9.97 -0.48 3.65
C GLN A 79 -8.78 -1.42 3.92
N LEU A 80 -7.64 -1.23 3.26
CA LEU A 80 -6.42 -2.00 3.57
C LEU A 80 -6.00 -1.83 5.04
N GLN A 81 -6.11 -0.61 5.57
CA GLN A 81 -5.86 -0.36 6.99
C GLN A 81 -6.85 -1.12 7.88
N ARG A 82 -8.14 -1.13 7.54
CA ARG A 82 -9.18 -1.88 8.28
C ARG A 82 -8.95 -3.39 8.23
N MET A 83 -8.39 -3.91 7.14
CA MET A 83 -8.07 -5.33 6.98
C MET A 83 -6.85 -5.78 7.78
N GLY A 84 -6.04 -4.83 8.31
CA GLY A 84 -4.84 -5.12 9.09
C GLY A 84 -3.52 -4.86 8.35
N GLY A 85 -3.59 -4.28 7.14
CA GLY A 85 -2.43 -3.84 6.38
C GLY A 85 -1.64 -2.74 7.11
N ILE A 86 -0.32 -2.84 7.07
CA ILE A 86 0.59 -1.95 7.82
C ILE A 86 1.12 -0.79 6.97
N GLY A 87 0.89 -0.84 5.66
CA GLY A 87 1.30 0.20 4.72
C GLY A 87 1.17 -0.25 3.27
N ILE A 88 1.51 0.68 2.36
CA ILE A 88 1.44 0.48 0.92
C ILE A 88 2.73 1.00 0.28
N ILE A 89 3.25 0.25 -0.68
CA ILE A 89 4.30 0.68 -1.60
C ILE A 89 3.64 1.00 -2.94
N LEU A 90 3.75 2.26 -3.37
CA LEU A 90 3.33 2.71 -4.69
C LEU A 90 4.45 2.50 -5.69
N TYR A 91 4.19 1.73 -6.75
CA TYR A 91 5.15 1.52 -7.84
C TYR A 91 4.65 2.13 -9.15
N ASN A 92 5.58 2.44 -10.06
CA ASN A 92 5.32 3.12 -11.34
C ASN A 92 4.68 4.52 -11.23
N VAL A 93 4.99 5.26 -10.16
CA VAL A 93 4.62 6.68 -10.03
C VAL A 93 5.33 7.49 -11.12
N GLY A 94 4.58 8.33 -11.84
CA GLY A 94 5.03 9.08 -13.02
C GLY A 94 4.78 8.37 -14.35
N THR A 95 4.47 7.06 -14.34
CA THR A 95 4.15 6.29 -15.55
C THR A 95 2.70 5.80 -15.54
N VAL A 96 2.32 5.02 -14.51
CA VAL A 96 0.95 4.50 -14.35
C VAL A 96 0.09 5.47 -13.57
N LEU A 97 0.54 5.80 -12.35
CA LEU A 97 -0.07 6.84 -11.52
C LEU A 97 0.66 8.15 -11.85
N PRO A 98 0.05 9.12 -12.55
CA PRO A 98 0.78 10.29 -13.05
C PRO A 98 1.44 11.10 -11.93
N ARG A 99 0.77 11.18 -10.78
CA ARG A 99 1.27 11.85 -9.58
C ARG A 99 0.51 11.33 -8.36
N VAL A 100 1.18 11.26 -7.21
CA VAL A 100 0.49 11.09 -5.92
C VAL A 100 -0.19 12.41 -5.56
N ALA A 101 -1.46 12.35 -5.15
CA ALA A 101 -2.22 13.53 -4.76
C ALA A 101 -1.46 14.33 -3.68
N PRO A 102 -1.29 15.65 -3.85
CA PRO A 102 -0.55 16.48 -2.90
C PRO A 102 -1.35 16.66 -1.61
N LYS A 103 -1.10 15.77 -0.65
CA LYS A 103 -1.47 15.79 0.78
C LYS A 103 -2.94 15.60 1.15
N PHE A 104 -3.12 14.77 2.18
CA PHE A 104 -4.10 14.93 3.25
C PHE A 104 -3.38 15.42 4.50
#